data_AF-A0A7C8CQJ4-F1
#
_entry.id   AF-A0A7C8CQJ4-F1
#
_cell.length_a   1.000
_cell.length_b   1.000
_cell.length_c   1.000
_cell.angle_alpha   90.00
_cell.angle_beta   90.00
_cell.angle_gamma   90.00
#
_symmetry.space_group_name_H-M   'P 1'
#
loop_
_entity.id
_entity.type
_entity.pdbx_description
1 polymer ?
#
loop_
_entity_poly.entity_id
_entity_poly.type
_entity_poly.pdbx_seq_one_letter_code
_entity_poly.pdbx_strand_id
1 'polypeptide(L)'
;MPCEPRIHTDDSRVFIGHWPGWLPLVLATVVGLTLTGCGSSDDSNGDDTSSSSGPELIEQVEGMLTEIDQLVIAAKDVGAERYKATELKAAIKLVGRAKEYLEDGNAKKARTTARSAKRKLESVVEETGSLAGKMKAVETKVAQYATKLAEVKALGAETTSSSDMEGAVRSYEKAMGYIESGKSSSAGKYLGYAISDLDRVIEQFNANSKNKISADAEKTLMAEKRQMAIEAGAEEKALRDLEYARDRERMGDQAYESSDFDSAIRHFRDAKTGYVGALETARREDSAIAIGANNGASDGGHGDQDGEVPGVDQIDIPDIGSGGGISTDLASLFSGAAEYNSAKGSLHLNWADGSELKPDMTRLLGDPSHTHFEGDEGVGQGQDGGYVMAGNTSGYWTVNASFKDGVRVRAKVLFQLLIDKPNFEILLMSDGAQDFYAVSYGAHAKVYKDGLPVGNMSSPLSAYKKSPKDWVQKREPYEFEFVYYKRGDDKGVLEAKINGETTVKLKTDRYRKGFPGFRWTDTKFIILELEISGIVDEEWAESELKKVADGTRGESTGDDFDF
;
A
#
# COMPACT_ATOMS: atom_id res chain seq x y z
N MET A 1 14.07 17.62 -57.09
CA MET A 1 14.34 17.91 -55.67
C MET A 1 13.04 17.73 -54.89
N PRO A 2 12.93 16.64 -54.13
CA PRO A 2 12.07 16.58 -52.96
C PRO A 2 12.92 16.26 -51.72
N CYS A 3 12.68 17.02 -50.65
CA CYS A 3 13.36 16.89 -49.37
C CYS A 3 12.93 15.60 -48.65
N GLU A 4 13.91 14.78 -48.26
CA GLU A 4 13.74 13.67 -47.32
C GLU A 4 13.51 14.21 -45.89
N PRO A 5 12.64 13.56 -45.09
CA PRO A 5 12.55 13.83 -43.66
C PRO A 5 13.69 13.13 -42.90
N ARG A 6 14.41 13.93 -42.10
CA ARG A 6 15.44 13.49 -41.14
C ARG A 6 14.86 12.48 -40.14
N ILE A 7 15.43 11.29 -40.14
CA ILE A 7 15.35 10.33 -39.03
C ILE A 7 16.38 10.78 -38.00
N HIS A 8 15.93 11.23 -36.84
CA HIS A 8 16.78 11.31 -35.65
C HIS A 8 16.97 9.90 -35.12
N THR A 9 18.20 9.41 -35.23
CA THR A 9 18.72 8.25 -34.50
C THR A 9 18.76 8.57 -33.02
N ASP A 10 18.05 7.79 -32.21
CA ASP A 10 18.30 7.72 -30.77
C ASP A 10 18.74 6.30 -30.39
N ASP A 11 19.89 6.26 -29.75
CA ASP A 11 20.64 5.08 -29.33
C ASP A 11 19.86 4.28 -28.28
N SER A 12 19.52 3.03 -28.60
CA SER A 12 19.27 2.00 -27.59
C SER A 12 20.02 0.73 -27.98
N ARG A 13 21.31 0.71 -27.62
CA ARG A 13 22.14 -0.51 -27.64
C ARG A 13 21.57 -1.50 -26.64
N VAL A 14 20.88 -2.52 -27.14
CA VAL A 14 20.55 -3.74 -26.43
C VAL A 14 21.86 -4.43 -26.02
N PHE A 15 22.20 -4.35 -24.74
CA PHE A 15 23.29 -5.12 -24.15
C PHE A 15 22.86 -6.59 -24.04
N ILE A 16 23.22 -7.39 -25.05
CA ILE A 16 23.20 -8.86 -24.95
C ILE A 16 24.50 -9.27 -24.24
N GLY A 17 24.46 -9.34 -22.92
CA GLY A 17 25.56 -9.84 -22.09
C GLY A 17 25.60 -11.37 -22.07
N HIS A 18 26.71 -11.93 -22.56
CA HIS A 18 27.07 -13.35 -22.45
C HIS A 18 26.91 -13.91 -21.02
N TRP A 19 26.13 -14.98 -20.86
CA TRP A 19 26.11 -15.81 -19.65
C TRP A 19 27.33 -16.74 -19.61
N PRO A 20 28.14 -16.78 -18.52
CA PRO A 20 29.14 -17.82 -18.34
C PRO A 20 28.44 -19.14 -17.99
N GLY A 21 28.74 -20.19 -18.76
CA GLY A 21 28.12 -21.50 -18.63
C GLY A 21 28.60 -22.30 -17.41
N TRP A 22 27.87 -22.24 -16.30
CA TRP A 22 28.11 -23.05 -15.09
C TRP A 22 26.88 -23.88 -14.65
N LEU A 23 26.29 -24.63 -15.58
CA LEU A 23 25.50 -25.84 -15.28
C LEU A 23 26.24 -26.98 -16.01
N PRO A 24 26.83 -27.99 -15.36
CA PRO A 24 26.14 -28.89 -14.41
C PRO A 24 27.02 -29.50 -13.28
N LEU A 25 26.42 -29.98 -12.18
CA LEU A 25 26.56 -31.38 -11.68
C LEU A 25 25.81 -31.57 -10.36
N VAL A 26 24.78 -32.42 -10.41
CA VAL A 26 24.17 -33.08 -9.24
C VAL A 26 24.69 -34.53 -9.22
N LEU A 27 24.73 -35.12 -8.02
CA LEU A 27 25.02 -36.52 -7.65
C LEU A 27 26.52 -36.90 -7.50
N ALA A 28 26.92 -37.28 -6.27
CA ALA A 28 26.93 -38.68 -5.82
C ALA A 28 27.76 -38.85 -4.52
N THR A 29 27.15 -39.51 -3.50
CA THR A 29 27.74 -40.39 -2.44
C THR A 29 28.91 -39.87 -1.58
N VAL A 30 28.97 -40.12 -0.26
CA VAL A 30 29.48 -41.36 0.39
C VAL A 30 29.22 -41.23 1.91
N VAL A 31 28.41 -42.11 2.53
CA VAL A 31 28.81 -43.22 3.45
C VAL A 31 29.99 -42.90 4.36
N GLY A 32 29.75 -42.83 5.67
CA GLY A 32 30.78 -42.51 6.66
C GLY A 32 31.77 -43.63 6.94
N LEU A 33 32.79 -43.29 7.73
CA LEU A 33 33.25 -44.10 8.87
C LEU A 33 34.16 -43.26 9.77
N THR A 34 33.90 -43.41 11.06
CA THR A 34 34.65 -42.97 12.23
C THR A 34 36.09 -43.51 12.25
N LEU A 35 37.02 -42.79 12.88
CA LEU A 35 37.90 -43.35 13.92
C LEU A 35 38.49 -42.24 14.80
N THR A 36 38.45 -42.51 16.10
CA THR A 36 38.91 -41.77 17.27
C THR A 36 40.39 -41.99 17.60
N GLY A 37 40.98 -40.99 18.26
CA GLY A 37 41.98 -41.14 19.32
C GLY A 37 43.32 -40.47 19.01
N CYS A 38 44.18 -40.09 19.97
CA CYS A 38 44.11 -39.87 21.40
C CYS A 38 45.50 -39.35 21.84
N GLY A 39 45.59 -38.27 22.64
CA GLY A 39 46.74 -37.86 23.46
C GLY A 39 48.06 -37.48 22.76
N SER A 40 49.04 -36.80 23.34
CA SER A 40 49.26 -36.07 24.60
C SER A 40 50.59 -35.27 24.41
N SER A 41 50.74 -34.18 25.16
CA SER A 41 51.94 -33.39 25.56
C SER A 41 53.33 -34.04 25.37
N ASP A 42 54.46 -33.33 25.18
CA ASP A 42 54.98 -32.16 25.92
C ASP A 42 56.27 -31.60 25.25
N ASP A 43 56.65 -30.40 25.68
CA ASP A 43 57.79 -29.58 25.23
C ASP A 43 59.20 -30.09 25.58
N SER A 44 60.21 -29.68 24.80
CA SER A 44 61.51 -29.20 25.34
C SER A 44 62.42 -28.55 24.27
N ASN A 45 63.09 -27.46 24.71
CA ASN A 45 64.03 -26.57 24.01
C ASN A 45 65.43 -27.17 23.77
N GLY A 46 66.17 -26.63 22.78
CA GLY A 46 67.65 -26.71 22.71
C GLY A 46 68.28 -26.35 21.36
N ASP A 47 69.27 -25.45 21.39
CA ASP A 47 69.86 -24.61 20.33
C ASP A 47 70.66 -25.25 19.15
N ASP A 48 70.92 -24.37 18.17
CA ASP A 48 71.65 -24.49 16.90
C ASP A 48 73.12 -24.98 16.97
N THR A 49 73.58 -25.80 16.01
CA THR A 49 74.43 -25.37 14.85
C THR A 49 74.98 -26.54 14.03
N SER A 50 75.11 -26.27 12.72
CA SER A 50 75.90 -26.96 11.70
C SER A 50 75.37 -28.27 11.08
N SER A 51 75.71 -28.39 9.80
CA SER A 51 75.09 -29.17 8.75
C SER A 51 75.43 -30.67 8.80
N SER A 52 74.42 -31.49 9.05
CA SER A 52 74.32 -32.79 8.39
C SER A 52 72.87 -32.98 7.95
N SER A 53 72.62 -32.82 6.67
CA SER A 53 71.45 -33.41 6.02
C SER A 53 71.66 -34.92 6.03
N GLY A 54 71.52 -35.54 7.20
CA GLY A 54 71.65 -36.98 7.34
C GLY A 54 70.55 -37.68 6.53
N PRO A 55 70.83 -38.87 5.95
CA PRO A 55 69.84 -39.63 5.18
C PRO A 55 68.55 -39.89 5.99
N GLU A 56 68.66 -40.04 7.31
CA GLU A 56 67.53 -40.20 8.23
C GLU A 56 66.59 -38.98 8.29
N LEU A 57 67.14 -37.77 8.20
CA LEU A 57 66.33 -36.54 8.17
C LEU A 57 65.60 -36.39 6.84
N ILE A 58 66.23 -36.82 5.74
CA ILE A 58 65.63 -36.82 4.39
C ILE A 58 64.47 -37.82 4.37
N GLU A 59 64.69 -39.06 4.84
CA GLU A 59 63.66 -40.10 4.94
C GLU A 59 62.47 -39.65 5.82
N GLN A 60 62.73 -38.95 6.92
CA GLN A 60 61.68 -38.37 7.75
C GLN A 60 60.84 -37.32 7.00
N VAL A 61 61.47 -36.48 6.17
CA VAL A 61 60.74 -35.47 5.38
C VAL A 61 59.92 -36.14 4.26
N GLU A 62 60.47 -37.15 3.59
CA GLU A 62 59.76 -37.93 2.56
C GLU A 62 58.52 -38.65 3.13
N GLY A 63 58.64 -39.23 4.33
CA GLY A 63 57.52 -39.82 5.05
C GLY A 63 56.41 -38.78 5.34
N MET A 64 56.78 -37.60 5.85
CA MET A 64 55.81 -36.52 6.07
C MET A 64 55.16 -36.02 4.77
N LEU A 65 55.92 -35.94 3.67
CA LEU A 65 55.37 -35.53 2.37
C LEU A 65 54.33 -36.54 1.86
N THR A 66 54.55 -37.84 2.12
CA THR A 66 53.57 -38.89 1.79
C THR A 66 52.28 -38.73 2.61
N GLU A 67 52.37 -38.46 3.91
CA GLU A 67 51.20 -38.16 4.76
C GLU A 67 50.48 -36.88 4.32
N ILE A 68 51.24 -35.86 3.92
CA ILE A 68 50.71 -34.60 3.39
C ILE A 68 49.95 -34.82 2.08
N ASP A 69 50.48 -35.66 1.18
CA ASP A 69 49.81 -35.98 -0.08
C ASP A 69 48.47 -36.72 0.19
N GLN A 70 48.39 -37.58 1.21
CA GLN A 70 47.13 -38.16 1.69
C GLN A 70 46.15 -37.12 2.24
N LEU A 71 46.64 -36.11 2.98
CA LEU A 71 45.79 -35.02 3.48
C LEU A 71 45.28 -34.12 2.35
N VAL A 72 46.04 -33.94 1.27
CA VAL A 72 45.55 -33.24 0.07
C VAL A 72 44.38 -34.00 -0.55
N ILE A 73 44.48 -35.33 -0.66
CA ILE A 73 43.38 -36.18 -1.13
C ILE A 73 42.17 -36.05 -0.21
N ALA A 74 42.36 -36.23 1.10
CA ALA A 74 41.29 -36.10 2.09
C ALA A 74 40.61 -34.73 2.05
N ALA A 75 41.38 -33.64 1.87
CA ALA A 75 40.84 -32.29 1.74
C ALA A 75 39.96 -32.14 0.50
N LYS A 76 40.37 -32.73 -0.63
CA LYS A 76 39.56 -32.76 -1.86
C LYS A 76 38.29 -33.58 -1.66
N ASP A 77 38.38 -34.74 -1.02
CA ASP A 77 37.25 -35.63 -0.77
C ASP A 77 36.16 -34.99 0.09
N VAL A 78 36.56 -34.19 1.10
CA VAL A 78 35.60 -33.40 1.90
C VAL A 78 35.10 -32.12 1.21
N GLY A 79 35.54 -31.87 -0.03
CA GLY A 79 35.05 -30.77 -0.86
C GLY A 79 35.77 -29.43 -0.67
N ALA A 80 37.02 -29.42 -0.18
CA ALA A 80 37.76 -28.17 0.08
C ALA A 80 38.02 -27.37 -1.21
N GLU A 81 38.07 -28.03 -2.37
CA GLU A 81 38.15 -27.36 -3.68
C GLU A 81 36.94 -26.47 -3.98
N ARG A 82 35.77 -26.75 -3.38
CA ARG A 82 34.55 -25.97 -3.59
C ARG A 82 34.34 -24.90 -2.52
N TYR A 83 34.70 -25.19 -1.26
CA TYR A 83 34.31 -24.36 -0.12
C TYR A 83 35.48 -23.65 0.58
N LYS A 84 36.72 -24.05 0.31
CA LYS A 84 37.97 -23.54 0.92
C LYS A 84 39.10 -23.51 -0.13
N ALA A 85 38.75 -23.16 -1.38
CA ALA A 85 39.65 -23.29 -2.53
C ALA A 85 40.96 -22.48 -2.35
N THR A 86 40.84 -21.28 -1.76
CA THR A 86 41.97 -20.38 -1.50
C THR A 86 42.92 -20.95 -0.46
N GLU A 87 42.38 -21.49 0.63
CA GLU A 87 43.11 -22.10 1.73
C GLU A 87 43.81 -23.39 1.30
N LEU A 88 43.11 -24.23 0.53
CA LEU A 88 43.67 -25.44 -0.07
C LEU A 88 44.82 -25.09 -1.02
N LYS A 89 44.64 -24.11 -1.91
CA LYS A 89 45.70 -23.66 -2.83
C LYS A 89 46.91 -23.11 -2.08
N ALA A 90 46.69 -22.35 -1.01
CA ALA A 90 47.76 -21.84 -0.17
C ALA A 90 48.53 -22.96 0.56
N ALA A 91 47.83 -24.01 1.00
CA ALA A 91 48.44 -25.18 1.63
C ALA A 91 49.26 -26.01 0.62
N ILE A 92 48.72 -26.28 -0.58
CA ILE A 92 49.44 -26.97 -1.67
C ILE A 92 50.71 -26.20 -2.07
N LYS A 93 50.69 -24.85 -2.09
CA LYS A 93 51.89 -24.04 -2.35
C LYS A 93 52.99 -24.23 -1.30
N LEU A 94 52.64 -24.53 -0.04
CA LEU A 94 53.63 -24.86 1.00
C LEU A 94 54.20 -26.26 0.80
N VAL A 95 53.37 -27.21 0.32
CA VAL A 95 53.85 -28.56 -0.06
C VAL A 95 54.89 -28.45 -1.18
N GLY A 96 54.61 -27.68 -2.24
CA GLY A 96 55.57 -27.44 -3.33
C GLY A 96 56.89 -26.86 -2.83
N ARG A 97 56.84 -25.83 -1.97
CA ARG A 97 58.05 -25.26 -1.36
C ARG A 97 58.81 -26.23 -0.47
N ALA A 98 58.12 -27.14 0.22
CA ALA A 98 58.78 -28.16 1.02
C ALA A 98 59.52 -29.19 0.14
N LYS A 99 58.94 -29.56 -1.02
CA LYS A 99 59.57 -30.43 -2.03
C LYS A 99 60.82 -29.75 -2.63
N GLU A 100 60.72 -28.48 -3.02
CA GLU A 100 61.86 -27.67 -3.51
C GLU A 100 63.01 -27.63 -2.50
N TYR A 101 62.75 -27.34 -1.22
CA TYR A 101 63.81 -27.32 -0.20
C TYR A 101 64.46 -28.68 0.04
N LEU A 102 63.74 -29.78 -0.21
CA LEU A 102 64.31 -31.12 -0.09
C LEU A 102 65.25 -31.41 -1.27
N GLU A 103 64.84 -31.05 -2.49
CA GLU A 103 65.65 -31.16 -3.71
C GLU A 103 66.92 -30.30 -3.64
N ASP A 104 66.84 -29.11 -3.04
CA ASP A 104 67.98 -28.21 -2.78
C ASP A 104 68.92 -28.71 -1.66
N GLY A 105 68.65 -29.87 -1.05
CA GLY A 105 69.44 -30.46 0.03
C GLY A 105 69.24 -29.80 1.41
N ASN A 106 68.26 -28.91 1.55
CA ASN A 106 67.95 -28.19 2.78
C ASN A 106 66.85 -28.90 3.61
N ALA A 107 67.18 -30.10 4.08
CA ALA A 107 66.25 -30.98 4.78
C ALA A 107 65.65 -30.37 6.07
N LYS A 108 66.39 -29.53 6.82
CA LYS A 108 65.87 -28.85 8.02
C LYS A 108 64.75 -27.86 7.65
N LYS A 109 64.92 -27.10 6.57
CA LYS A 109 63.92 -26.13 6.08
C LYS A 109 62.74 -26.83 5.40
N ALA A 110 63.00 -27.91 4.66
CA ALA A 110 61.97 -28.77 4.10
C ALA A 110 61.06 -29.34 5.21
N ARG A 111 61.64 -29.88 6.29
CA ARG A 111 60.90 -30.41 7.45
C ARG A 111 59.98 -29.39 8.10
N THR A 112 60.48 -28.18 8.37
CA THR A 112 59.67 -27.11 8.99
C THR A 112 58.53 -26.68 8.07
N THR A 113 58.80 -26.55 6.76
CA THR A 113 57.79 -26.17 5.77
C THR A 113 56.72 -27.27 5.60
N ALA A 114 57.14 -28.54 5.54
CA ALA A 114 56.24 -29.69 5.48
C ALA A 114 55.34 -29.79 6.72
N ARG A 115 55.88 -29.60 7.94
CA ARG A 115 55.06 -29.54 9.17
C ARG A 115 54.01 -28.42 9.13
N SER A 116 54.37 -27.26 8.61
CA SER A 116 53.43 -26.14 8.45
C SER A 116 52.35 -26.47 7.42
N ALA A 117 52.71 -27.08 6.30
CA ALA A 117 51.76 -27.54 5.28
C ALA A 117 50.80 -28.60 5.83
N LYS A 118 51.33 -29.60 6.57
CA LYS A 118 50.55 -30.65 7.24
C LYS A 118 49.49 -30.06 8.17
N ARG A 119 49.89 -29.22 9.14
CA ARG A 119 48.96 -28.57 10.07
C ARG A 119 47.88 -27.76 9.35
N LYS A 120 48.25 -27.07 8.27
CA LYS A 120 47.31 -26.26 7.49
C LYS A 120 46.32 -27.15 6.73
N LEU A 121 46.77 -28.27 6.17
CA LEU A 121 45.89 -29.23 5.51
C LEU A 121 44.96 -29.94 6.50
N GLU A 122 45.46 -30.35 7.67
CA GLU A 122 44.63 -30.93 8.75
C GLU A 122 43.49 -29.98 9.15
N SER A 123 43.80 -28.70 9.37
CA SER A 123 42.79 -27.66 9.63
C SER A 123 41.82 -27.48 8.47
N VAL A 124 42.28 -27.52 7.21
CA VAL A 124 41.39 -27.45 6.04
C VAL A 124 40.45 -28.66 5.99
N VAL A 125 40.94 -29.88 6.24
CA VAL A 125 40.11 -31.10 6.26
C VAL A 125 39.04 -31.02 7.34
N GLU A 126 39.42 -30.67 8.56
CA GLU A 126 38.51 -30.57 9.71
C GLU A 126 37.44 -29.49 9.51
N GLU A 127 37.86 -28.26 9.16
CA GLU A 127 36.94 -27.14 8.95
C GLU A 127 36.00 -27.40 7.78
N THR A 128 36.49 -27.98 6.69
CA THR A 128 35.66 -28.29 5.52
C THR A 128 34.66 -29.40 5.83
N GLY A 129 35.06 -30.43 6.57
CA GLY A 129 34.15 -31.50 7.01
C GLY A 129 32.97 -30.96 7.84
N SER A 130 33.24 -30.03 8.77
CA SER A 130 32.20 -29.33 9.54
C SER A 130 31.31 -28.42 8.67
N LEU A 131 31.90 -27.78 7.65
CA LEU A 131 31.20 -26.89 6.74
C LEU A 131 30.30 -27.63 5.74
N ALA A 132 30.70 -28.83 5.29
CA ALA A 132 29.98 -29.62 4.28
C ALA A 132 28.51 -29.87 4.67
N GLY A 133 28.26 -30.18 5.96
CA GLY A 133 26.89 -30.36 6.46
C GLY A 133 26.03 -29.09 6.35
N LYS A 134 26.62 -27.92 6.59
CA LYS A 134 25.94 -26.61 6.46
C LYS A 134 25.76 -26.23 4.99
N MET A 135 26.73 -26.55 4.13
CA MET A 135 26.65 -26.29 2.69
C MET A 135 25.59 -27.13 1.99
N LYS A 136 25.27 -28.33 2.49
CA LYS A 136 24.15 -29.13 1.95
C LYS A 136 22.82 -28.38 1.95
N ALA A 137 22.55 -27.56 2.98
CA ALA A 137 21.36 -26.71 3.01
C ALA A 137 21.41 -25.58 1.97
N VAL A 138 22.61 -25.07 1.69
CA VAL A 138 22.86 -24.06 0.64
C VAL A 138 22.67 -24.67 -0.74
N GLU A 139 23.17 -25.88 -0.99
CA GLU A 139 22.97 -26.63 -2.24
C GLU A 139 21.48 -26.84 -2.54
N THR A 140 20.67 -27.20 -1.53
CA THR A 140 19.21 -27.30 -1.67
C THR A 140 18.60 -25.98 -2.14
N LYS A 141 19.04 -24.85 -1.58
CA LYS A 141 18.56 -23.52 -2.00
C LYS A 141 19.01 -23.15 -3.42
N VAL A 142 20.21 -23.55 -3.83
CA VAL A 142 20.67 -23.37 -5.21
C VAL A 142 19.76 -24.13 -6.18
N ALA A 143 19.40 -25.37 -5.85
CA ALA A 143 18.45 -26.15 -6.65
C ALA A 143 17.05 -25.50 -6.69
N GLN A 144 16.57 -24.98 -5.56
CA GLN A 144 15.29 -24.24 -5.50
C GLN A 144 15.30 -23.00 -6.39
N TYR A 145 16.38 -22.21 -6.34
CA TYR A 145 16.55 -21.05 -7.22
C TYR A 145 16.51 -21.45 -8.70
N ALA A 146 17.22 -22.51 -9.08
CA ALA A 146 17.22 -23.00 -10.47
C ALA A 146 15.81 -23.43 -10.94
N THR A 147 15.06 -24.14 -10.08
CA THR A 147 13.66 -24.50 -10.37
C THR A 147 12.78 -23.27 -10.56
N LYS A 148 12.90 -22.28 -9.68
CA LYS A 148 12.13 -21.03 -9.76
C LYS A 148 12.46 -20.21 -10.99
N LEU A 149 13.74 -20.13 -11.36
CA LEU A 149 14.16 -19.45 -12.59
C LEU A 149 13.62 -20.15 -13.84
N ALA A 150 13.59 -21.48 -13.85
CA ALA A 150 12.97 -22.25 -14.93
C ALA A 150 11.46 -22.02 -15.00
N GLU A 151 10.77 -21.90 -13.86
CA GLU A 151 9.35 -21.56 -13.76
C GLU A 151 9.06 -20.17 -14.37
N VAL A 152 9.83 -19.14 -13.97
CA VAL A 152 9.71 -17.77 -14.54
C VAL A 152 9.88 -17.79 -16.07
N LYS A 153 10.87 -18.51 -16.58
CA LYS A 153 11.12 -18.67 -18.03
C LYS A 153 9.98 -19.38 -18.74
N ALA A 154 9.48 -20.47 -18.18
CA ALA A 154 8.37 -21.22 -18.75
C ALA A 154 7.09 -20.40 -18.83
N LEU A 155 6.87 -19.50 -17.85
CA LEU A 155 5.75 -18.56 -17.84
C LEU A 155 5.96 -17.36 -18.80
N GLY A 156 7.19 -17.10 -19.24
CA GLY A 156 7.52 -15.86 -19.94
C GLY A 156 7.43 -14.62 -19.04
N ALA A 157 7.56 -14.80 -17.73
CA ALA A 157 7.35 -13.74 -16.74
C ALA A 157 8.54 -12.77 -16.60
N GLU A 158 9.64 -13.01 -17.32
CA GLU A 158 10.91 -12.25 -17.21
C GLU A 158 10.74 -10.74 -17.43
N THR A 159 9.80 -10.34 -18.30
CA THR A 159 9.55 -8.92 -18.62
C THR A 159 8.53 -8.26 -17.70
N THR A 160 7.89 -9.01 -16.79
CA THR A 160 6.83 -8.49 -15.92
C THR A 160 7.38 -7.56 -14.85
N SER A 161 8.56 -7.90 -14.30
CA SER A 161 9.25 -7.07 -13.32
C SER A 161 10.75 -7.15 -13.54
N SER A 162 11.26 -6.18 -14.31
CA SER A 162 12.69 -6.11 -14.63
C SER A 162 13.53 -5.86 -13.36
N SER A 163 13.03 -5.05 -12.42
CA SER A 163 13.75 -4.74 -11.18
C SER A 163 13.90 -5.94 -10.25
N ASP A 164 12.86 -6.77 -10.12
CA ASP A 164 12.92 -7.97 -9.28
C ASP A 164 13.79 -9.05 -9.95
N MET A 165 13.70 -9.20 -11.27
CA MET A 165 14.60 -10.10 -12.02
C MET A 165 16.07 -9.72 -11.86
N GLU A 166 16.41 -8.42 -11.98
CA GLU A 166 17.77 -7.96 -11.70
C GLU A 166 18.18 -8.16 -10.24
N GLY A 167 17.25 -7.95 -9.30
CA GLY A 167 17.44 -8.23 -7.88
C GLY A 167 17.83 -9.68 -7.63
N ALA A 168 17.11 -10.61 -8.27
CA ALA A 168 17.36 -12.04 -8.18
C ALA A 168 18.75 -12.40 -8.69
N VAL A 169 19.15 -11.88 -9.86
CA VAL A 169 20.47 -12.12 -10.46
C VAL A 169 21.59 -11.61 -9.55
N ARG A 170 21.52 -10.34 -9.10
CA ARG A 170 22.55 -9.75 -8.23
C ARG A 170 22.69 -10.49 -6.91
N SER A 171 21.57 -10.92 -6.32
CA SER A 171 21.56 -11.67 -5.07
C SER A 171 22.15 -13.07 -5.26
N TYR A 172 21.84 -13.73 -6.37
CA TYR A 172 22.41 -15.04 -6.71
C TYR A 172 23.93 -14.96 -6.93
N GLU A 173 24.41 -13.98 -7.70
CA GLU A 173 25.85 -13.76 -7.91
C GLU A 173 26.61 -13.56 -6.59
N LYS A 174 26.05 -12.72 -5.69
CA LYS A 174 26.62 -12.54 -4.34
C LYS A 174 26.64 -13.85 -3.55
N ALA A 175 25.57 -14.65 -3.64
CA ALA A 175 25.52 -15.94 -2.97
C ALA A 175 26.61 -16.90 -3.47
N MET A 176 26.86 -16.94 -4.78
CA MET A 176 27.91 -17.77 -5.36
C MET A 176 29.30 -17.38 -4.84
N GLY A 177 29.63 -16.09 -4.75
CA GLY A 177 30.88 -15.64 -4.14
C GLY A 177 31.00 -16.05 -2.66
N TYR A 178 29.88 -16.07 -1.91
CA TYR A 178 29.89 -16.58 -0.54
C TYR A 178 30.07 -18.09 -0.44
N ILE A 179 29.57 -18.87 -1.41
CA ILE A 179 29.79 -20.31 -1.48
C ILE A 179 31.27 -20.62 -1.69
N GLU A 180 31.92 -19.95 -2.64
CA GLU A 180 33.36 -20.11 -2.92
C GLU A 180 34.24 -19.77 -1.70
N SER A 181 33.82 -18.79 -0.90
CA SER A 181 34.51 -18.40 0.34
C SER A 181 34.11 -19.22 1.58
N GLY A 182 33.26 -20.23 1.42
CA GLY A 182 32.86 -21.10 2.52
C GLY A 182 31.87 -20.48 3.52
N LYS A 183 31.26 -19.34 3.20
CA LYS A 183 30.37 -18.59 4.11
C LYS A 183 28.91 -19.03 3.97
N SER A 184 28.60 -20.22 4.46
CA SER A 184 27.27 -20.87 4.33
C SER A 184 26.08 -20.01 4.79
N SER A 185 26.20 -19.30 5.91
CA SER A 185 25.13 -18.42 6.42
C SER A 185 24.81 -17.26 5.46
N SER A 186 25.86 -16.57 4.99
CA SER A 186 25.72 -15.47 4.04
C SER A 186 25.20 -15.96 2.69
N ALA A 187 25.73 -17.07 2.17
CA ALA A 187 25.24 -17.70 0.94
C ALA A 187 23.75 -18.04 1.05
N GLY A 188 23.34 -18.72 2.14
CA GLY A 188 21.95 -19.10 2.37
C GLY A 188 20.99 -17.91 2.51
N LYS A 189 21.46 -16.77 3.05
CA LYS A 189 20.70 -15.52 3.14
C LYS A 189 20.46 -14.91 1.75
N TYR A 190 21.51 -14.75 0.95
CA TYR A 190 21.41 -14.15 -0.37
C TYR A 190 20.66 -15.03 -1.38
N LEU A 191 20.76 -16.36 -1.28
CA LEU A 191 19.87 -17.26 -2.03
C LEU A 191 18.40 -17.08 -1.62
N GLY A 192 18.13 -16.84 -0.34
CA GLY A 192 16.78 -16.55 0.13
C GLY A 192 16.21 -15.27 -0.51
N TYR A 193 17.02 -14.22 -0.63
CA TYR A 193 16.62 -13.00 -1.35
C TYR A 193 16.39 -13.27 -2.83
N ALA A 194 17.30 -14.00 -3.49
CA ALA A 194 17.16 -14.32 -4.91
C ALA A 194 15.88 -15.12 -5.21
N ILE A 195 15.55 -16.11 -4.36
CA ILE A 195 14.31 -16.89 -4.48
C ILE A 195 13.08 -16.00 -4.24
N SER A 196 13.10 -15.16 -3.21
CA SER A 196 12.00 -14.26 -2.89
C SER A 196 11.72 -13.23 -4.01
N ASP A 197 12.75 -12.79 -4.72
CA ASP A 197 12.61 -11.91 -5.88
C ASP A 197 11.93 -12.64 -7.04
N LEU A 198 12.33 -13.88 -7.33
CA LEU A 198 11.68 -14.70 -8.36
C LEU A 198 10.22 -15.05 -8.01
N ASP A 199 9.92 -15.32 -6.74
CA ASP A 199 8.54 -15.55 -6.29
C ASP A 199 7.66 -14.32 -6.52
N ARG A 200 8.18 -13.11 -6.28
CA ARG A 200 7.47 -11.86 -6.58
C ARG A 200 7.22 -11.66 -8.08
N VAL A 201 8.18 -12.02 -8.94
CA VAL A 201 8.01 -11.99 -10.40
C VAL A 201 6.87 -12.91 -10.83
N ILE A 202 6.81 -14.13 -10.30
CA ILE A 202 5.75 -15.11 -10.60
C ILE A 202 4.39 -14.59 -10.09
N GLU A 203 4.34 -14.05 -8.88
CA GLU A 203 3.12 -13.50 -8.28
C GLU A 203 2.55 -12.34 -9.11
N GLN A 204 3.41 -11.39 -9.50
CA GLN A 204 3.00 -10.26 -10.34
C GLN A 204 2.54 -10.71 -11.73
N PHE A 205 3.20 -11.70 -12.34
CA PHE A 205 2.75 -12.26 -13.62
C PHE A 205 1.36 -12.90 -13.51
N ASN A 206 1.12 -13.68 -12.46
CA ASN A 206 -0.18 -14.30 -12.22
C ASN A 206 -1.27 -13.26 -11.95
N ALA A 207 -0.97 -12.22 -11.18
CA ALA A 207 -1.88 -11.10 -10.97
C ALA A 207 -2.20 -10.38 -12.29
N ASN A 208 -1.19 -10.08 -13.10
CA ASN A 208 -1.38 -9.41 -14.37
C ASN A 208 -2.19 -10.27 -15.37
N SER A 209 -1.96 -11.59 -15.39
CA SER A 209 -2.76 -12.54 -16.18
C SER A 209 -4.23 -12.58 -15.76
N LYS A 210 -4.52 -12.55 -14.45
CA LYS A 210 -5.89 -12.45 -13.93
C LYS A 210 -6.56 -11.12 -14.29
N ASN A 211 -5.80 -10.03 -14.22
CA ASN A 211 -6.27 -8.71 -14.62
C ASN A 211 -6.55 -8.67 -16.13
N LYS A 212 -5.74 -9.31 -16.96
CA LYS A 212 -6.01 -9.45 -18.40
C LYS A 212 -7.36 -10.11 -18.69
N ILE A 213 -7.67 -11.24 -18.04
CA ILE A 213 -8.97 -11.93 -18.19
C ILE A 213 -10.12 -10.99 -17.79
N SER A 214 -9.93 -10.21 -16.74
CA SER A 214 -10.94 -9.24 -16.28
C SER A 214 -11.09 -8.08 -17.27
N ALA A 215 -9.99 -7.60 -17.85
CA ALA A 215 -9.99 -6.58 -18.89
C ALA A 215 -10.71 -7.07 -20.16
N ASP A 216 -10.48 -8.34 -20.57
CA ASP A 216 -11.15 -8.97 -21.71
C ASP A 216 -12.67 -9.04 -21.51
N ALA A 217 -13.11 -9.42 -20.31
CA ALA A 217 -14.52 -9.46 -19.95
C ALA A 217 -15.17 -8.07 -19.99
N GLU A 218 -14.51 -7.06 -19.40
CA GLU A 218 -15.03 -5.68 -19.41
C GLU A 218 -15.03 -5.06 -20.81
N LYS A 219 -14.01 -5.35 -21.63
CA LYS A 219 -13.94 -4.92 -23.03
C LYS A 219 -15.10 -5.51 -23.85
N THR A 220 -15.43 -6.78 -23.62
CA THR A 220 -16.59 -7.45 -24.27
C THR A 220 -17.91 -6.79 -23.86
N LEU A 221 -18.15 -6.61 -22.56
CA LEU A 221 -19.36 -5.96 -22.06
C LEU A 221 -19.50 -4.50 -22.51
N MET A 222 -18.38 -3.78 -22.60
CA MET A 222 -18.32 -2.43 -23.16
C MET A 222 -18.76 -2.42 -24.62
N ALA A 223 -18.22 -3.33 -25.44
CA ALA A 223 -18.57 -3.45 -26.85
C ALA A 223 -20.06 -3.78 -27.06
N GLU A 224 -20.64 -4.64 -26.22
CA GLU A 224 -22.08 -4.92 -26.23
C GLU A 224 -22.92 -3.66 -25.95
N LYS A 225 -22.53 -2.85 -24.95
CA LYS A 225 -23.25 -1.60 -24.62
C LYS A 225 -23.08 -0.51 -25.66
N ARG A 226 -21.89 -0.42 -26.26
CA ARG A 226 -21.63 0.44 -27.42
C ARG A 226 -22.59 0.12 -28.56
N GLN A 227 -22.73 -1.16 -28.90
CA GLN A 227 -23.63 -1.60 -29.97
C GLN A 227 -25.10 -1.25 -29.66
N MET A 228 -25.57 -1.51 -28.43
CA MET A 228 -26.94 -1.14 -28.01
C MET A 228 -27.19 0.38 -28.09
N ALA A 229 -26.21 1.20 -27.69
CA ALA A 229 -26.32 2.67 -27.75
C ALA A 229 -26.44 3.17 -29.19
N ILE A 230 -25.60 2.63 -30.10
CA ILE A 230 -25.64 2.96 -31.53
C ILE A 230 -26.99 2.55 -32.13
N GLU A 231 -27.48 1.35 -31.83
CA GLU A 231 -28.80 0.87 -32.29
C GLU A 231 -29.98 1.71 -31.79
N ALA A 232 -29.85 2.34 -30.63
CA ALA A 232 -30.85 3.28 -30.10
C ALA A 232 -30.77 4.69 -30.72
N GLY A 233 -29.82 4.93 -31.64
CA GLY A 233 -29.64 6.22 -32.30
C GLY A 233 -28.86 7.24 -31.46
N ALA A 234 -28.05 6.80 -30.48
CA ALA A 234 -27.25 7.69 -29.64
C ALA A 234 -26.24 8.55 -30.42
N GLU A 235 -25.88 8.16 -31.65
CA GLU A 235 -25.01 8.94 -32.53
C GLU A 235 -25.64 10.27 -32.96
N GLU A 236 -26.96 10.37 -33.01
CA GLU A 236 -27.66 11.62 -33.34
C GLU A 236 -28.22 12.30 -32.08
N LYS A 237 -28.63 11.50 -31.08
CA LYS A 237 -29.41 11.93 -29.90
C LYS A 237 -28.58 12.17 -28.63
N ALA A 238 -27.38 11.59 -28.55
CA ALA A 238 -26.55 11.62 -27.34
C ALA A 238 -25.06 11.75 -27.68
N LEU A 239 -24.74 12.57 -28.69
CA LEU A 239 -23.40 12.70 -29.27
C LEU A 239 -22.31 12.98 -28.20
N ARG A 240 -22.60 13.88 -27.26
CA ARG A 240 -21.66 14.26 -26.19
C ARG A 240 -21.32 13.09 -25.25
N ASP A 241 -22.32 12.31 -24.86
CA ASP A 241 -22.14 11.15 -23.97
C ASP A 241 -21.39 10.02 -24.69
N LEU A 242 -21.61 9.90 -26.00
CA LEU A 242 -20.96 8.93 -26.87
C LEU A 242 -19.49 9.28 -27.13
N GLU A 243 -19.16 10.57 -27.32
CA GLU A 243 -17.77 11.04 -27.44
C GLU A 243 -16.98 10.80 -26.15
N TYR A 244 -17.59 11.07 -24.98
CA TYR A 244 -16.97 10.75 -23.69
C TYR A 244 -16.69 9.25 -23.54
N ALA A 245 -17.65 8.39 -23.93
CA ALA A 245 -17.48 6.94 -23.88
C ALA A 245 -16.34 6.44 -24.80
N ARG A 246 -16.23 7.02 -26.00
CA ARG A 246 -15.18 6.69 -26.99
C ARG A 246 -13.77 7.09 -26.52
N ASP A 247 -13.63 8.24 -25.87
CA ASP A 247 -12.31 8.65 -25.34
C ASP A 247 -11.84 7.72 -24.21
N ARG A 248 -12.76 7.28 -23.34
CA ARG A 248 -12.46 6.26 -22.33
C ARG A 248 -12.14 4.89 -22.93
N GLU A 249 -12.83 4.47 -23.99
CA GLU A 249 -12.52 3.24 -24.72
C GLU A 249 -11.09 3.29 -25.28
N ARG A 250 -10.70 4.40 -25.89
CA ARG A 250 -9.33 4.63 -26.41
C ARG A 250 -8.27 4.55 -25.32
N MET A 251 -8.51 5.15 -24.14
CA MET A 251 -7.59 5.04 -23.01
C MET A 251 -7.48 3.59 -22.51
N GLY A 252 -8.59 2.84 -22.53
CA GLY A 252 -8.61 1.42 -22.17
C GLY A 252 -7.81 0.57 -23.14
N ASP A 253 -7.92 0.82 -24.45
CA ASP A 253 -7.14 0.12 -25.47
C ASP A 253 -5.64 0.43 -25.35
N GLN A 254 -5.27 1.69 -25.09
CA GLN A 254 -3.87 2.08 -24.87
C GLN A 254 -3.27 1.38 -23.65
N ALA A 255 -4.00 1.34 -22.53
CA ALA A 255 -3.56 0.63 -21.33
C ALA A 255 -3.48 -0.90 -21.54
N TYR A 256 -4.39 -1.45 -22.33
CA TYR A 256 -4.40 -2.88 -22.67
C TYR A 256 -3.18 -3.26 -23.53
N GLU A 257 -2.82 -2.43 -24.52
CA GLU A 257 -1.63 -2.62 -25.35
C GLU A 257 -0.34 -2.52 -24.54
N SER A 258 -0.28 -1.64 -23.54
CA SER A 258 0.85 -1.51 -22.62
C SER A 258 0.89 -2.58 -21.53
N SER A 259 0.00 -3.57 -21.54
CA SER A 259 -0.14 -4.60 -20.50
C SER A 259 -0.44 -4.06 -19.09
N ASP A 260 -0.96 -2.84 -19.00
CA ASP A 260 -1.52 -2.25 -17.77
C ASP A 260 -3.01 -2.61 -17.70
N PHE A 261 -3.26 -3.88 -17.40
CA PHE A 261 -4.62 -4.43 -17.41
C PHE A 261 -5.50 -3.84 -16.29
N ASP A 262 -4.93 -3.36 -15.19
CA ASP A 262 -5.71 -2.71 -14.13
C ASP A 262 -6.27 -1.36 -14.59
N SER A 263 -5.46 -0.54 -15.29
CA SER A 263 -5.96 0.69 -15.91
C SER A 263 -6.93 0.38 -17.05
N ALA A 264 -6.64 -0.63 -17.87
CA ALA A 264 -7.54 -1.07 -18.94
C ALA A 264 -8.93 -1.45 -18.43
N ILE A 265 -9.03 -2.23 -17.33
CA ILE A 265 -10.29 -2.58 -16.66
C ILE A 265 -11.09 -1.33 -16.28
N ARG A 266 -10.42 -0.33 -15.67
CA ARG A 266 -11.07 0.91 -15.23
C ARG A 266 -11.63 1.68 -16.42
N HIS A 267 -10.81 1.89 -17.44
CA HIS A 267 -11.20 2.62 -18.63
C HIS A 267 -12.31 1.91 -19.42
N PHE A 268 -12.27 0.58 -19.57
CA PHE A 268 -13.37 -0.17 -20.20
C PHE A 268 -14.66 -0.11 -19.38
N ARG A 269 -14.60 -0.12 -18.03
CA ARG A 269 -15.78 0.08 -17.19
C ARG A 269 -16.37 1.48 -17.34
N ASP A 270 -15.52 2.51 -17.39
CA ASP A 270 -15.96 3.89 -17.57
C ASP A 270 -16.56 4.11 -18.96
N ALA A 271 -15.92 3.57 -20.01
CA ALA A 271 -16.46 3.56 -21.37
C ALA A 271 -17.82 2.85 -21.46
N LYS A 272 -17.93 1.65 -20.87
CA LYS A 272 -19.21 0.91 -20.77
C LYS A 272 -20.30 1.76 -20.11
N THR A 273 -19.95 2.51 -19.07
CA THR A 273 -20.89 3.36 -18.34
C THR A 273 -21.32 4.55 -19.19
N GLY A 274 -20.39 5.19 -19.89
CA GLY A 274 -20.69 6.24 -20.86
C GLY A 274 -21.65 5.75 -21.94
N TYR A 275 -21.43 4.54 -22.48
CA TYR A 275 -22.34 3.93 -23.46
C TYR A 275 -23.73 3.61 -22.89
N VAL A 276 -23.85 3.22 -21.62
CA VAL A 276 -25.15 3.07 -20.95
C VAL A 276 -25.86 4.41 -20.79
N GLY A 277 -25.14 5.47 -20.41
CA GLY A 277 -25.69 6.83 -20.34
C GLY A 277 -26.21 7.32 -21.70
N ALA A 278 -25.40 7.16 -22.75
CA ALA A 278 -25.79 7.51 -24.12
C ALA A 278 -27.03 6.73 -24.61
N LEU A 279 -27.14 5.44 -24.25
CA LEU A 279 -28.31 4.60 -24.52
C LEU A 279 -29.57 5.12 -23.81
N GLU A 280 -29.47 5.53 -22.56
CA GLU A 280 -30.59 6.06 -21.79
C GLU A 280 -31.06 7.41 -22.32
N THR A 281 -30.13 8.33 -22.63
CA THR A 281 -30.43 9.63 -23.23
C THR A 281 -31.19 9.44 -24.56
N ALA A 282 -30.68 8.58 -25.44
CA ALA A 282 -31.31 8.29 -26.73
C ALA A 282 -32.75 7.75 -26.59
N ARG A 283 -33.01 6.91 -25.57
CA ARG A 283 -34.35 6.36 -25.29
C ARG A 283 -35.32 7.37 -24.65
N ARG A 284 -34.81 8.34 -23.88
CA ARG A 284 -35.65 9.39 -23.27
C ARG A 284 -36.17 10.37 -24.29
N GLU A 285 -35.38 10.71 -25.30
CA GLU A 285 -35.84 11.56 -26.41
C GLU A 285 -36.99 10.91 -27.19
N ASP A 286 -36.94 9.59 -27.41
CA ASP A 286 -38.06 8.86 -28.01
C ASP A 286 -39.33 8.88 -27.14
N SER A 287 -39.17 8.88 -25.82
CA SER A 287 -40.28 8.93 -24.87
C SER A 287 -40.89 10.33 -24.74
N ALA A 288 -40.08 11.39 -24.83
CA ALA A 288 -40.54 12.78 -24.81
C ALA A 288 -41.35 13.12 -26.07
N ILE A 289 -40.96 12.57 -27.23
CA ILE A 289 -41.72 12.69 -28.49
C ILE A 289 -43.08 11.98 -28.38
N ALA A 290 -43.17 10.86 -27.65
CA ALA A 290 -44.42 10.13 -27.44
C ALA A 290 -45.42 10.85 -26.50
N ILE A 291 -44.94 11.62 -25.52
CA ILE A 291 -45.80 12.37 -24.58
C ILE A 291 -46.32 13.67 -25.21
N GLY A 292 -45.53 14.31 -26.07
CA GLY A 292 -45.95 15.53 -26.79
C GLY A 292 -47.11 15.32 -27.78
N ALA A 293 -47.43 14.08 -28.13
CA ALA A 293 -48.50 13.76 -29.09
C ALA A 293 -49.90 13.61 -28.46
N ASN A 294 -50.06 13.65 -27.13
CA ASN A 294 -51.26 13.08 -26.49
C ASN A 294 -52.06 13.95 -25.50
N ASN A 295 -51.90 15.27 -25.42
CA ASN A 295 -52.81 16.09 -24.60
C ASN A 295 -53.32 17.34 -25.32
N GLY A 296 -54.55 17.22 -25.83
CA GLY A 296 -55.43 18.34 -26.10
C GLY A 296 -56.62 18.33 -25.13
N ALA A 297 -56.90 19.51 -24.57
CA ALA A 297 -58.16 20.01 -24.03
C ALA A 297 -58.54 19.84 -22.53
N SER A 298 -58.53 21.01 -21.87
CA SER A 298 -59.60 21.62 -21.04
C SER A 298 -59.78 21.17 -19.59
N ASP A 299 -60.21 21.99 -18.63
CA ASP A 299 -60.11 23.43 -18.28
C ASP A 299 -60.80 23.55 -16.89
N GLY A 300 -60.41 24.52 -16.07
CA GLY A 300 -61.06 24.93 -14.81
C GLY A 300 -60.38 24.44 -13.53
N GLY A 301 -60.08 25.25 -12.50
CA GLY A 301 -60.29 26.67 -12.25
C GLY A 301 -60.15 26.95 -10.75
N HIS A 302 -59.49 28.07 -10.40
CA HIS A 302 -59.29 28.68 -9.05
C HIS A 302 -58.38 27.91 -8.07
N GLY A 303 -57.41 28.50 -7.36
CA GLY A 303 -56.95 29.87 -7.20
C GLY A 303 -55.76 29.87 -6.23
N ASP A 304 -55.09 31.02 -6.17
CA ASP A 304 -54.00 31.43 -5.25
C ASP A 304 -52.55 31.08 -5.59
N GLN A 305 -51.81 32.19 -5.68
CA GLN A 305 -50.37 32.36 -5.81
C GLN A 305 -49.69 31.92 -4.52
N ASP A 306 -48.64 31.12 -4.62
CA ASP A 306 -47.28 31.50 -4.22
C ASP A 306 -46.38 30.27 -4.25
N GLY A 307 -45.21 30.44 -4.87
CA GLY A 307 -44.17 29.44 -4.87
C GLY A 307 -43.52 29.37 -3.50
N GLU A 308 -43.45 28.18 -2.93
CA GLU A 308 -42.37 27.75 -2.06
C GLU A 308 -42.44 26.23 -1.94
N VAL A 309 -41.41 25.56 -2.45
CA VAL A 309 -41.20 24.15 -2.19
C VAL A 309 -40.90 24.02 -0.69
N PRO A 310 -41.61 23.20 0.09
CA PRO A 310 -41.39 23.12 1.54
C PRO A 310 -39.95 22.70 1.85
N GLY A 311 -39.26 23.54 2.64
CA GLY A 311 -37.89 23.34 3.06
C GLY A 311 -37.67 22.02 3.80
N VAL A 312 -36.51 21.42 3.51
CA VAL A 312 -35.98 20.25 4.20
C VAL A 312 -35.58 20.69 5.61
N ASP A 313 -36.48 20.53 6.58
CA ASP A 313 -36.12 20.48 7.99
C ASP A 313 -37.22 19.81 8.82
N GLN A 314 -36.91 18.67 9.43
CA GLN A 314 -37.44 18.20 10.73
C GLN A 314 -36.98 16.76 11.03
N ILE A 315 -35.80 16.64 11.63
CA ILE A 315 -35.57 15.63 12.68
C ILE A 315 -35.25 16.42 13.94
N ASP A 316 -36.17 16.36 14.91
CA ASP A 316 -36.04 16.97 16.23
C ASP A 316 -34.74 16.52 16.91
N ILE A 317 -33.77 17.43 17.06
CA ILE A 317 -32.91 17.37 18.25
C ILE A 317 -33.86 17.71 19.40
N PRO A 318 -34.18 16.78 20.30
CA PRO A 318 -35.13 17.02 21.37
C PRO A 318 -34.64 18.21 22.19
N ASP A 319 -35.51 19.17 22.47
CA ASP A 319 -35.20 20.39 23.21
C ASP A 319 -34.47 20.06 24.54
N ILE A 320 -33.15 20.33 24.60
CA ILE A 320 -32.29 20.08 25.79
C ILE A 320 -31.93 21.41 26.48
N GLY A 321 -32.86 22.34 26.58
CA GLY A 321 -32.79 23.45 27.53
C GLY A 321 -31.83 24.59 27.18
N SER A 322 -32.12 25.74 27.77
CA SER A 322 -31.50 27.06 27.52
C SER A 322 -30.07 27.17 28.06
N GLY A 323 -29.09 27.26 27.15
CA GLY A 323 -27.74 27.80 27.40
C GLY A 323 -27.75 29.33 27.39
N GLY A 324 -26.78 29.94 28.08
CA GLY A 324 -26.68 31.39 28.26
C GLY A 324 -26.35 32.15 26.97
N GLY A 325 -26.60 33.46 26.99
CA GLY A 325 -26.55 34.31 25.79
C GLY A 325 -25.14 34.55 25.23
N ILE A 326 -24.75 33.78 24.22
CA ILE A 326 -23.64 34.09 23.29
C ILE A 326 -24.08 35.16 22.28
N SER A 327 -23.14 35.99 21.81
CA SER A 327 -23.39 37.02 20.78
C SER A 327 -23.99 36.43 19.49
N THR A 328 -24.88 37.18 18.84
CA THR A 328 -25.41 36.87 17.49
C THR A 328 -24.33 36.77 16.42
N ASP A 329 -23.13 37.28 16.69
CA ASP A 329 -22.00 37.29 15.76
C ASP A 329 -21.37 35.91 15.56
N LEU A 330 -21.78 34.88 16.32
CA LEU A 330 -21.23 33.53 16.20
C LEU A 330 -21.38 32.95 14.78
N ALA A 331 -22.49 33.24 14.10
CA ALA A 331 -22.72 32.80 12.72
C ALA A 331 -21.73 33.43 11.73
N SER A 332 -21.22 34.64 12.01
CA SER A 332 -20.27 35.33 11.13
C SER A 332 -18.87 34.71 11.11
N LEU A 333 -18.62 33.72 11.97
CA LEU A 333 -17.35 33.00 12.03
C LEU A 333 -17.15 32.02 10.87
N PHE A 334 -18.22 31.69 10.14
CA PHE A 334 -18.24 30.61 9.16
C PHE A 334 -18.46 31.13 7.74
N SER A 335 -17.84 30.48 6.77
CA SER A 335 -18.10 30.70 5.34
C SER A 335 -19.38 30.01 4.87
N GLY A 336 -19.79 28.93 5.54
CA GLY A 336 -21.06 28.25 5.28
C GLY A 336 -22.30 29.03 5.73
N ALA A 337 -23.48 28.60 5.29
CA ALA A 337 -24.74 29.08 5.82
C ALA A 337 -24.83 28.68 7.32
N ALA A 338 -24.75 29.68 8.19
CA ALA A 338 -24.68 29.50 9.63
C ALA A 338 -25.85 30.20 10.32
N GLU A 339 -26.54 29.47 11.18
CA GLU A 339 -27.66 29.98 11.97
C GLU A 339 -27.45 29.67 13.45
N TYR A 340 -27.38 30.73 14.26
CA TYR A 340 -27.29 30.61 15.71
C TYR A 340 -28.62 30.94 16.38
N ASN A 341 -29.17 29.98 17.12
CA ASN A 341 -30.37 30.16 17.94
C ASN A 341 -29.96 30.40 19.40
N SER A 342 -29.93 31.67 19.78
CA SER A 342 -29.56 32.09 21.14
C SER A 342 -30.50 31.60 22.23
N ALA A 343 -31.77 31.32 21.94
CA ALA A 343 -32.72 30.80 22.93
C ALA A 343 -32.43 29.34 23.31
N LYS A 344 -31.84 28.59 22.37
CA LYS A 344 -31.50 27.17 22.53
C LYS A 344 -30.00 26.93 22.71
N GLY A 345 -29.17 27.97 22.57
CA GLY A 345 -27.71 27.83 22.54
C GLY A 345 -27.24 26.92 21.41
N SER A 346 -27.98 26.84 20.30
CA SER A 346 -27.72 25.88 19.23
C SER A 346 -27.22 26.55 17.97
N LEU A 347 -26.24 25.94 17.31
CA LEU A 347 -25.69 26.37 16.03
C LEU A 347 -26.03 25.33 14.97
N HIS A 348 -26.45 25.82 13.80
CA HIS A 348 -26.63 25.04 12.58
C HIS A 348 -25.68 25.59 11.52
N LEU A 349 -24.95 24.71 10.86
CA LEU A 349 -23.97 24.99 9.82
C LEU A 349 -24.31 24.12 8.60
N ASN A 350 -24.35 24.73 7.43
CA ASN A 350 -24.73 24.07 6.19
C ASN A 350 -23.85 24.57 5.04
N TRP A 351 -23.27 23.63 4.30
CA TRP A 351 -22.46 23.90 3.11
C TRP A 351 -23.04 23.27 1.84
N ALA A 352 -24.30 22.84 1.87
CA ALA A 352 -25.00 22.23 0.74
C ALA A 352 -25.29 23.23 -0.40
N ASP A 353 -25.22 24.53 -0.13
CA ASP A 353 -25.33 25.59 -1.13
C ASP A 353 -24.04 25.80 -1.95
N GLY A 354 -22.96 25.07 -1.63
CA GLY A 354 -21.67 25.16 -2.31
C GLY A 354 -20.72 26.22 -1.76
N SER A 355 -21.07 26.84 -0.62
CA SER A 355 -20.20 27.77 0.12
C SER A 355 -18.85 27.15 0.50
N GLU A 356 -17.73 27.86 0.28
CA GLU A 356 -16.39 27.27 0.46
C GLU A 356 -16.20 26.68 1.87
N LEU A 357 -16.05 25.35 1.98
CA LEU A 357 -15.89 24.66 3.26
C LEU A 357 -14.48 24.83 3.87
N LYS A 358 -13.45 25.08 3.05
CA LYS A 358 -12.04 25.11 3.48
C LYS A 358 -11.75 26.05 4.66
N PRO A 359 -12.25 27.30 4.69
CA PRO A 359 -11.99 28.24 5.79
C PRO A 359 -12.51 27.75 7.14
N ASP A 360 -13.55 26.92 7.12
CA ASP A 360 -14.23 26.39 8.31
C ASP A 360 -13.61 25.08 8.81
N MET A 361 -12.60 24.55 8.11
CA MET A 361 -11.98 23.26 8.40
C MET A 361 -10.56 23.43 8.94
N THR A 362 -10.27 22.65 9.98
CA THR A 362 -8.97 22.55 10.63
C THR A 362 -8.33 21.21 10.29
N ARG A 363 -7.14 21.25 9.69
CA ARG A 363 -6.33 20.05 9.42
C ARG A 363 -5.54 19.67 10.66
N LEU A 364 -5.66 18.40 11.08
CA LEU A 364 -4.88 17.85 12.19
C LEU A 364 -3.79 16.90 11.69
N LEU A 365 -4.08 16.07 10.68
CA LEU A 365 -3.11 15.19 10.02
C LEU A 365 -3.44 15.03 8.53
N GLY A 366 -2.42 14.71 7.74
CA GLY A 366 -2.54 14.39 6.32
C GLY A 366 -1.90 15.42 5.40
N ASP A 367 -1.51 14.97 4.22
CA ASP A 367 -0.90 15.81 3.20
C ASP A 367 -1.98 16.68 2.52
N PRO A 368 -1.84 18.02 2.55
CA PRO A 368 -2.87 18.93 2.07
C PRO A 368 -3.05 18.86 0.55
N SER A 369 -2.07 18.33 -0.20
CA SER A 369 -2.17 18.14 -1.64
C SER A 369 -3.17 17.05 -2.05
N HIS A 370 -3.65 16.26 -1.08
CA HIS A 370 -4.62 15.17 -1.30
C HIS A 370 -6.03 15.51 -0.79
N THR A 371 -6.25 16.74 -0.32
CA THR A 371 -7.59 17.24 0.06
C THR A 371 -7.93 18.44 -0.82
N HIS A 372 -9.01 18.34 -1.60
CA HIS A 372 -9.47 19.42 -2.46
C HIS A 372 -10.82 19.95 -1.96
N PHE A 373 -10.81 21.20 -1.53
CA PHE A 373 -12.03 21.94 -1.25
C PHE A 373 -12.35 22.73 -2.51
N GLU A 374 -13.18 22.15 -3.37
CA GLU A 374 -13.68 22.84 -4.55
C GLU A 374 -15.01 23.48 -4.15
N GLY A 375 -15.00 24.80 -4.01
CA GLY A 375 -16.18 25.65 -4.03
C GLY A 375 -16.04 26.57 -5.24
N ASP A 376 -17.09 26.63 -6.05
CA ASP A 376 -17.43 27.66 -7.04
C ASP A 376 -17.04 27.58 -8.54
N GLU A 377 -18.04 28.04 -9.32
CA GLU A 377 -18.05 28.56 -10.69
C GLU A 377 -17.09 27.96 -11.74
N GLY A 378 -17.42 26.78 -12.30
CA GLY A 378 -16.76 26.39 -13.56
C GLY A 378 -16.79 24.91 -13.94
N VAL A 379 -17.20 24.02 -13.04
CA VAL A 379 -17.35 22.60 -13.35
C VAL A 379 -18.74 22.35 -13.94
N GLY A 380 -18.89 22.69 -15.23
CA GLY A 380 -19.96 22.27 -16.14
C GLY A 380 -21.36 22.10 -15.54
N GLN A 381 -22.20 23.13 -15.68
CA GLN A 381 -23.66 23.13 -15.48
C GLN A 381 -24.27 21.85 -14.88
N GLY A 382 -24.48 21.87 -13.54
CA GLY A 382 -25.51 21.06 -12.90
C GLY A 382 -25.07 20.01 -11.86
N GLN A 383 -24.06 20.26 -11.02
CA GLN A 383 -23.91 19.49 -9.77
C GLN A 383 -23.66 20.41 -8.57
N ASP A 384 -24.51 20.27 -7.58
CA ASP A 384 -24.50 20.96 -6.29
C ASP A 384 -23.25 20.60 -5.46
N GLY A 385 -22.57 21.60 -4.90
CA GLY A 385 -21.83 21.58 -3.63
C GLY A 385 -20.82 20.47 -3.27
N GLY A 386 -20.20 19.77 -4.23
CA GLY A 386 -19.33 18.63 -3.92
C GLY A 386 -17.89 18.96 -3.51
N TYR A 387 -17.48 18.63 -2.27
CA TYR A 387 -16.09 18.66 -1.81
C TYR A 387 -15.38 17.32 -2.04
N VAL A 388 -14.23 17.31 -2.71
CA VAL A 388 -13.47 16.09 -3.02
C VAL A 388 -12.35 15.86 -2.00
N MET A 389 -12.53 14.91 -1.08
CA MET A 389 -11.46 14.44 -0.18
C MET A 389 -10.82 13.16 -0.73
N ALA A 390 -9.62 13.29 -1.29
CA ALA A 390 -9.01 12.23 -2.08
C ALA A 390 -8.08 11.31 -1.26
N GLY A 391 -8.59 10.17 -0.76
CA GLY A 391 -7.78 9.17 -0.05
C GLY A 391 -7.14 8.10 -0.94
N ASN A 392 -6.03 8.42 -1.57
CA ASN A 392 -4.90 7.48 -1.68
C ASN A 392 -3.89 7.66 -0.52
N THR A 393 -4.23 8.51 0.47
CA THR A 393 -3.44 8.85 1.67
C THR A 393 -4.34 8.92 2.91
N SER A 394 -3.75 9.12 4.09
CA SER A 394 -4.45 9.30 5.37
C SER A 394 -4.76 10.77 5.63
N GLY A 395 -5.96 11.08 6.13
CA GLY A 395 -6.35 12.44 6.50
C GLY A 395 -7.16 12.49 7.80
N TYR A 396 -7.02 13.60 8.53
CA TYR A 396 -7.78 13.92 9.74
C TYR A 396 -8.05 15.42 9.78
N TRP A 397 -9.32 15.78 9.66
CA TRP A 397 -9.81 17.14 9.65
C TRP A 397 -11.00 17.30 10.58
N THR A 398 -11.09 18.45 11.25
CA THR A 398 -12.24 18.84 12.08
C THR A 398 -12.86 20.12 11.56
N VAL A 399 -14.15 20.28 11.75
CA VAL A 399 -14.83 21.57 11.55
C VAL A 399 -14.49 22.43 12.77
N ASN A 400 -14.16 23.71 12.55
CA ASN A 400 -13.84 24.63 13.62
C ASN A 400 -15.11 25.13 14.35
N ALA A 401 -15.89 24.19 14.87
CA ALA A 401 -17.08 24.41 15.69
C ALA A 401 -17.14 23.35 16.80
N SER A 402 -17.04 23.78 18.06
CA SER A 402 -17.13 22.87 19.21
C SER A 402 -18.58 22.78 19.70
N PHE A 403 -19.02 21.57 19.97
CA PHE A 403 -20.36 21.28 20.50
C PHE A 403 -20.26 20.56 21.85
N LYS A 404 -21.30 20.68 22.66
CA LYS A 404 -21.37 20.08 24.00
C LYS A 404 -22.72 19.41 24.21
N ASP A 405 -22.69 18.18 24.71
CA ASP A 405 -23.88 17.38 25.07
C ASP A 405 -24.88 17.07 23.94
N GLY A 406 -24.74 17.66 22.76
CA GLY A 406 -25.59 17.42 21.60
C GLY A 406 -24.93 17.86 20.29
N VAL A 407 -24.77 16.93 19.34
CA VAL A 407 -24.32 17.23 17.97
C VAL A 407 -24.94 16.24 16.98
N ARG A 408 -25.33 16.74 15.82
CA ARG A 408 -25.78 16.01 14.65
C ARG A 408 -24.88 16.37 13.49
N VAL A 409 -24.36 15.36 12.79
CA VAL A 409 -23.64 15.50 11.53
C VAL A 409 -24.43 14.74 10.47
N ARG A 410 -24.88 15.44 9.44
CA ARG A 410 -25.47 14.85 8.24
C ARG A 410 -24.53 15.08 7.07
N ALA A 411 -24.16 14.00 6.39
CA ALA A 411 -23.26 14.06 5.25
C ALA A 411 -23.75 13.15 4.14
N LYS A 412 -23.88 13.68 2.94
CA LYS A 412 -24.13 12.90 1.73
C LYS A 412 -22.81 12.62 1.05
N VAL A 413 -22.39 11.35 1.02
CA VAL A 413 -21.03 10.98 0.63
C VAL A 413 -21.05 10.03 -0.55
N LEU A 414 -20.37 10.42 -1.63
CA LEU A 414 -20.10 9.59 -2.79
C LEU A 414 -18.71 8.97 -2.67
N PHE A 415 -18.63 7.66 -2.43
CA PHE A 415 -17.35 6.96 -2.43
C PHE A 415 -16.87 6.71 -3.86
N GLN A 416 -15.62 7.03 -4.17
CA GLN A 416 -15.03 6.83 -5.50
C GLN A 416 -14.08 5.63 -5.55
N LEU A 417 -13.31 5.40 -4.49
CA LEU A 417 -12.29 4.36 -4.45
C LEU A 417 -12.09 3.82 -3.04
N LEU A 418 -11.91 2.51 -2.92
CA LEU A 418 -11.65 1.79 -1.68
C LEU A 418 -10.43 0.89 -1.92
N ILE A 419 -9.28 1.20 -1.32
CA ILE A 419 -7.98 0.52 -1.50
C ILE A 419 -7.65 -0.30 -0.24
N ASP A 420 -6.91 -1.40 -0.38
CA ASP A 420 -6.39 -2.25 0.72
C ASP A 420 -7.30 -2.46 1.95
N LYS A 421 -7.17 -1.60 3.00
CA LYS A 421 -7.99 -1.61 4.22
C LYS A 421 -8.68 -0.24 4.40
N PRO A 422 -9.72 0.03 3.58
CA PRO A 422 -10.26 1.36 3.43
C PRO A 422 -10.97 1.76 4.72
N ASN A 423 -10.61 2.89 5.28
CA ASN A 423 -11.26 3.46 6.46
C ASN A 423 -11.82 4.85 6.13
N PHE A 424 -13.08 5.07 6.47
CA PHE A 424 -13.74 6.36 6.46
C PHE A 424 -14.56 6.47 7.73
N GLU A 425 -14.31 7.51 8.52
CA GLU A 425 -14.90 7.75 9.82
C GLU A 425 -15.37 9.20 9.93
N ILE A 426 -16.63 9.36 10.34
CA ILE A 426 -17.11 10.66 10.84
C ILE A 426 -16.82 10.70 12.34
N LEU A 427 -16.23 11.80 12.77
CA LEU A 427 -15.80 12.04 14.12
C LEU A 427 -16.84 12.89 14.85
N LEU A 428 -17.08 12.58 16.11
CA LEU A 428 -17.90 13.38 17.01
C LEU A 428 -17.12 13.62 18.30
N MET A 429 -17.26 14.82 18.86
CA MET A 429 -16.66 15.21 20.15
C MET A 429 -15.14 14.99 20.18
N SER A 430 -14.44 15.35 19.09
CA SER A 430 -12.98 15.34 19.08
C SER A 430 -12.40 16.47 19.90
N ASP A 431 -11.37 16.19 20.68
CA ASP A 431 -10.59 17.21 21.39
C ASP A 431 -9.52 17.88 20.50
N GLY A 432 -9.49 17.56 19.20
CA GLY A 432 -8.42 17.98 18.29
C GLY A 432 -7.16 17.11 18.38
N ALA A 433 -7.16 16.11 19.26
CA ALA A 433 -6.09 15.13 19.41
C ALA A 433 -6.64 13.73 19.09
N GLN A 434 -6.31 12.74 19.92
CA GLN A 434 -6.58 11.34 19.65
C GLN A 434 -7.77 10.75 20.44
N ASP A 435 -8.56 11.62 21.07
CA ASP A 435 -9.72 11.28 21.90
C ASP A 435 -11.01 11.75 21.23
N PHE A 436 -11.86 10.81 20.84
CA PHE A 436 -13.12 11.10 20.16
C PHE A 436 -14.04 9.89 20.06
N TYR A 437 -15.27 10.13 19.65
CA TYR A 437 -16.09 9.09 19.03
C TYR A 437 -15.89 9.09 17.52
N ALA A 438 -15.86 7.92 16.94
CA ALA A 438 -15.82 7.75 15.49
C ALA A 438 -16.91 6.79 15.04
N VAL A 439 -17.57 7.09 13.93
CA VAL A 439 -18.43 6.13 13.26
C VAL A 439 -17.89 5.83 11.88
N SER A 440 -17.47 4.58 11.68
CA SER A 440 -16.85 4.10 10.46
C SER A 440 -17.93 3.65 9.47
N TYR A 441 -18.01 4.34 8.33
CA TYR A 441 -19.02 4.14 7.27
C TYR A 441 -20.47 4.06 7.76
N GLY A 442 -20.79 4.59 8.94
CA GLY A 442 -22.09 4.33 9.58
C GLY A 442 -22.30 2.93 10.17
N ALA A 443 -21.41 1.97 9.92
CA ALA A 443 -21.59 0.57 10.30
C ALA A 443 -20.96 0.20 11.67
N HIS A 444 -19.95 0.96 12.11
CA HIS A 444 -19.25 0.68 13.37
C HIS A 444 -19.02 1.94 14.17
N ALA A 445 -19.54 2.01 15.39
CA ALA A 445 -19.17 3.07 16.33
C ALA A 445 -17.95 2.64 17.14
N LYS A 446 -17.00 3.54 17.34
CA LYS A 446 -15.79 3.35 18.11
C LYS A 446 -15.58 4.52 19.05
N VAL A 447 -14.97 4.22 20.20
CA VAL A 447 -14.51 5.21 21.17
C VAL A 447 -13.00 5.14 21.18
N TYR A 448 -12.34 6.24 20.81
CA TYR A 448 -10.89 6.37 20.80
C TYR A 448 -10.41 7.08 22.05
N LYS A 449 -9.36 6.55 22.68
CA LYS A 449 -8.63 7.19 23.78
C LYS A 449 -7.14 6.98 23.58
N ASP A 450 -6.37 8.06 23.63
CA ASP A 450 -4.93 8.07 23.32
C ASP A 450 -4.65 7.39 21.96
N GLY A 451 -5.55 7.61 20.99
CA GLY A 451 -5.45 7.06 19.62
C GLY A 451 -5.81 5.60 19.46
N LEU A 452 -6.13 4.93 20.57
CA LEU A 452 -6.48 3.52 20.59
C LEU A 452 -7.98 3.32 20.75
N PRO A 453 -8.59 2.39 20.00
CA PRO A 453 -10.00 2.06 20.17
C PRO A 453 -10.18 1.30 21.49
N VAL A 454 -10.85 1.94 22.45
CA VAL A 454 -11.13 1.42 23.80
C VAL A 454 -12.57 0.95 23.98
N GLY A 455 -13.43 1.21 22.99
CA GLY A 455 -14.77 0.67 22.89
C GLY A 455 -15.18 0.57 21.43
N ASN A 456 -15.90 -0.49 21.07
CA ASN A 456 -16.48 -0.63 19.74
C ASN A 456 -17.88 -1.23 19.80
N MET A 457 -18.71 -0.88 18.82
CA MET A 457 -20.01 -1.48 18.58
C MET A 457 -20.19 -1.61 17.08
N SER A 458 -20.47 -2.83 16.63
CA SER A 458 -20.79 -3.09 15.22
C SER A 458 -22.29 -3.10 15.01
N SER A 459 -22.73 -2.78 13.79
CA SER A 459 -24.13 -2.82 13.43
C SER A 459 -24.75 -4.20 13.69
N PRO A 460 -25.97 -4.26 14.28
CA PRO A 460 -26.68 -5.52 14.44
C PRO A 460 -27.21 -6.04 13.10
N LEU A 461 -27.37 -5.17 12.09
CA LEU A 461 -27.88 -5.48 10.76
C LEU A 461 -26.87 -6.30 9.96
N SER A 462 -27.32 -7.37 9.32
CA SER A 462 -26.44 -8.32 8.63
C SER A 462 -25.73 -7.73 7.41
N ALA A 463 -26.36 -6.78 6.71
CA ALA A 463 -25.79 -6.09 5.56
C ALA A 463 -24.46 -5.38 5.89
N TYR A 464 -24.38 -4.77 7.08
CA TYR A 464 -23.25 -3.95 7.51
C TYR A 464 -22.21 -4.69 8.37
N LYS A 465 -22.34 -6.03 8.51
CA LYS A 465 -21.33 -6.88 9.18
C LYS A 465 -20.17 -7.27 8.28
N LYS A 466 -20.32 -7.10 6.96
CA LYS A 466 -19.31 -7.41 5.95
C LYS A 466 -18.31 -6.26 5.81
N SER A 467 -17.21 -6.49 5.09
CA SER A 467 -16.25 -5.42 4.80
C SER A 467 -16.96 -4.27 4.07
N PRO A 468 -16.63 -2.99 4.34
CA PRO A 468 -17.11 -1.85 3.56
C PRO A 468 -16.96 -2.05 2.04
N LYS A 469 -15.92 -2.76 1.60
CA LYS A 469 -15.72 -3.13 0.18
C LYS A 469 -16.84 -3.97 -0.42
N ASP A 470 -17.58 -4.70 0.39
CA ASP A 470 -18.61 -5.65 -0.06
C ASP A 470 -20.00 -5.01 -0.19
N TRP A 471 -20.20 -3.82 0.38
CA TRP A 471 -21.52 -3.17 0.42
C TRP A 471 -21.51 -1.70 0.01
N VAL A 472 -20.37 -1.01 0.07
CA VAL A 472 -20.24 0.38 -0.42
C VAL A 472 -20.20 0.39 -1.95
N GLN A 473 -21.18 1.02 -2.55
CA GLN A 473 -21.30 1.24 -3.98
C GLN A 473 -20.56 2.51 -4.39
N LYS A 474 -19.64 2.41 -5.35
CA LYS A 474 -18.72 3.50 -5.74
C LYS A 474 -19.33 4.60 -6.63
N ARG A 475 -20.66 4.57 -6.83
CA ARG A 475 -21.38 5.47 -7.77
C ARG A 475 -22.75 5.90 -7.24
N GLU A 476 -23.10 5.49 -6.03
CA GLU A 476 -24.32 5.93 -5.36
C GLU A 476 -23.90 6.71 -4.12
N PRO A 477 -24.45 7.92 -3.91
CA PRO A 477 -24.22 8.65 -2.68
C PRO A 477 -24.95 7.96 -1.52
N TYR A 478 -24.30 7.93 -0.36
CA TYR A 478 -24.88 7.47 0.89
C TYR A 478 -25.21 8.68 1.75
N GLU A 479 -26.42 8.72 2.30
CA GLU A 479 -26.79 9.68 3.33
C GLU A 479 -26.41 9.10 4.68
N PHE A 480 -25.44 9.74 5.34
CA PHE A 480 -25.09 9.41 6.70
C PHE A 480 -25.65 10.45 7.67
N GLU A 481 -26.27 9.98 8.74
CA GLU A 481 -26.71 10.82 9.86
C GLU A 481 -26.12 10.26 11.15
N PHE A 482 -25.39 11.10 11.87
CA PHE A 482 -24.76 10.77 13.13
C PHE A 482 -25.22 11.72 14.20
N VAL A 483 -25.75 11.20 15.29
CA VAL A 483 -26.28 12.01 16.39
C VAL A 483 -25.64 11.54 17.68
N TYR A 484 -25.03 12.46 18.42
CA TYR A 484 -24.77 12.29 19.84
C TYR A 484 -25.67 13.22 20.62
N TYR A 485 -26.33 12.71 21.66
CA TYR A 485 -27.07 13.54 22.60
C TYR A 485 -27.01 12.96 24.02
N LYS A 486 -26.97 13.85 25.01
CA LYS A 486 -27.09 13.50 26.43
C LYS A 486 -28.23 14.31 27.06
N ARG A 487 -29.10 13.65 27.82
CA ARG A 487 -30.19 14.29 28.56
C ARG A 487 -30.00 14.07 30.06
N GLY A 488 -29.88 15.15 30.82
CA GLY A 488 -29.75 15.10 32.28
C GLY A 488 -28.66 14.13 32.76
N ASP A 489 -29.00 13.30 33.73
CA ASP A 489 -28.06 12.36 34.36
C ASP A 489 -27.88 11.04 33.58
N ASP A 490 -28.70 10.78 32.56
CA ASP A 490 -28.60 9.56 31.76
C ASP A 490 -27.30 9.51 30.94
N LYS A 491 -26.81 8.30 30.65
CA LYS A 491 -25.70 8.13 29.71
C LYS A 491 -26.08 8.73 28.34
N GLY A 492 -25.11 9.39 27.71
CA GLY A 492 -25.28 9.89 26.35
C GLY A 492 -25.56 8.75 25.37
N VAL A 493 -26.19 9.08 24.25
CA VAL A 493 -26.54 8.16 23.18
C VAL A 493 -25.87 8.66 21.91
N LEU A 494 -25.04 7.81 21.33
CA LEU A 494 -24.52 7.95 19.98
C LEU A 494 -25.33 7.04 19.07
N GLU A 495 -25.93 7.62 18.04
CA GLU A 495 -26.73 6.93 17.03
C GLU A 495 -26.17 7.23 15.64
N ALA A 496 -26.14 6.20 14.79
CA ALA A 496 -25.73 6.29 13.41
C ALA A 496 -26.82 5.74 12.51
N LYS A 497 -27.07 6.43 11.39
CA LYS A 497 -27.99 5.99 10.35
C LYS A 497 -27.33 6.05 8.99
N ILE A 498 -27.73 5.11 8.13
CA ILE A 498 -27.36 5.07 6.71
C ILE A 498 -28.66 5.09 5.92
N ASN A 499 -28.84 6.07 5.03
CA ASN A 499 -30.05 6.26 4.23
C ASN A 499 -31.34 6.24 5.08
N GLY A 500 -31.29 6.86 6.27
CA GLY A 500 -32.39 6.95 7.22
C GLY A 500 -32.59 5.72 8.13
N GLU A 501 -31.90 4.60 7.89
CA GLU A 501 -32.01 3.39 8.74
C GLU A 501 -30.96 3.43 9.86
N THR A 502 -31.40 3.29 11.12
CA THR A 502 -30.48 3.20 12.27
C THR A 502 -29.62 1.94 12.21
N THR A 503 -28.33 2.14 12.04
CA THR A 503 -27.34 1.06 11.89
C THR A 503 -26.58 0.78 13.16
N VAL A 504 -26.33 1.78 14.02
CA VAL A 504 -25.61 1.60 15.30
C VAL A 504 -26.21 2.51 16.37
N LYS A 505 -26.30 2.01 17.61
CA LYS A 505 -26.72 2.81 18.77
C LYS A 505 -25.90 2.44 20.02
N LEU A 506 -24.99 3.32 20.41
CA LEU A 506 -24.06 3.14 21.53
C LEU A 506 -24.43 4.09 22.69
N LYS A 507 -24.51 3.57 23.92
CA LYS A 507 -24.65 4.41 25.12
C LYS A 507 -23.28 4.74 25.71
N THR A 508 -22.92 6.01 25.77
CA THR A 508 -21.61 6.48 26.26
C THR A 508 -21.65 7.95 26.68
N ASP A 509 -20.84 8.30 27.66
CA ASP A 509 -20.72 9.62 28.30
C ASP A 509 -19.26 10.07 28.44
N ARG A 510 -18.35 9.39 27.75
CA ARG A 510 -16.90 9.58 27.91
C ARG A 510 -16.44 10.97 27.46
N TYR A 511 -16.83 11.35 26.26
CA TYR A 511 -16.62 12.66 25.68
C TYR A 511 -17.96 13.38 25.61
N ARG A 512 -18.02 14.55 26.23
CA ARG A 512 -19.22 15.38 26.30
C ARG A 512 -19.09 16.66 25.48
N LYS A 513 -17.87 17.04 25.09
CA LYS A 513 -17.60 18.22 24.28
C LYS A 513 -16.53 17.92 23.24
N GLY A 514 -16.55 18.64 22.13
CA GLY A 514 -15.51 18.62 21.12
C GLY A 514 -16.00 18.92 19.71
N PHE A 515 -15.10 18.76 18.75
CA PHE A 515 -15.27 19.11 17.35
C PHE A 515 -15.75 17.91 16.52
N PRO A 516 -16.69 18.08 15.58
CA PRO A 516 -17.02 17.09 14.58
C PRO A 516 -16.00 17.13 13.43
N GLY A 517 -15.90 16.06 12.66
CA GLY A 517 -14.93 16.00 11.56
C GLY A 517 -14.89 14.70 10.80
N PHE A 518 -13.80 14.49 10.07
CA PHE A 518 -13.57 13.34 9.22
C PHE A 518 -12.18 12.77 9.42
N ARG A 519 -12.10 11.44 9.43
CA ARG A 519 -10.84 10.71 9.35
C ARG A 519 -10.92 9.62 8.31
N TRP A 520 -9.89 9.47 7.50
CA TRP A 520 -9.85 8.43 6.47
C TRP A 520 -8.46 7.89 6.21
N THR A 521 -8.42 6.72 5.58
CA THR A 521 -7.22 6.06 5.06
C THR A 521 -7.64 5.20 3.88
N ASP A 522 -6.85 5.21 2.80
CA ASP A 522 -7.06 4.33 1.62
C ASP A 522 -8.47 4.38 1.01
N THR A 523 -9.16 5.53 1.17
CA THR A 523 -10.54 5.73 0.73
C THR A 523 -10.70 7.08 0.05
N LYS A 524 -11.07 7.09 -1.24
CA LYS A 524 -11.40 8.30 -1.99
C LYS A 524 -12.89 8.56 -1.96
N PHE A 525 -13.32 9.76 -1.58
CA PHE A 525 -14.74 10.10 -1.47
C PHE A 525 -14.99 11.59 -1.77
N ILE A 526 -16.25 11.90 -2.06
CA ILE A 526 -16.74 13.27 -2.24
C ILE A 526 -17.86 13.48 -1.24
N ILE A 527 -17.82 14.57 -0.48
CA ILE A 527 -18.94 15.02 0.33
C ILE A 527 -19.76 15.96 -0.54
N LEU A 528 -20.95 15.53 -0.94
CA LEU A 528 -21.87 16.28 -1.78
C LEU A 528 -22.68 17.30 -0.97
N GLU A 529 -23.04 16.95 0.25
CA GLU A 529 -23.80 17.80 1.17
C GLU A 529 -23.26 17.58 2.58
N LEU A 530 -23.05 18.66 3.32
CA LEU A 530 -22.62 18.64 4.72
C LEU A 530 -23.47 19.60 5.54
N GLU A 531 -24.05 19.07 6.60
CA GLU A 531 -24.81 19.82 7.58
C GLU A 531 -24.40 19.37 8.99
N ILE A 532 -24.16 20.34 9.86
CA ILE A 532 -23.81 20.09 11.25
C ILE A 532 -24.66 20.97 12.14
N SER A 533 -25.28 20.38 13.15
CA SER A 533 -26.09 21.13 14.11
C SER A 533 -25.88 20.60 15.51
N GLY A 534 -26.01 21.45 16.52
CA GLY A 534 -25.81 21.01 17.89
C GLY A 534 -25.86 22.12 18.91
N ILE A 535 -25.69 21.75 20.17
CA ILE A 535 -25.59 22.68 21.29
C ILE A 535 -24.14 23.16 21.35
N VAL A 536 -23.95 24.48 21.30
CA VAL A 536 -22.63 25.11 21.23
C VAL A 536 -21.86 24.89 22.53
N ASP A 537 -20.57 24.65 22.42
CA ASP A 537 -19.65 24.77 23.54
C ASP A 537 -19.36 26.25 23.83
N GLU A 538 -20.06 26.81 24.83
CA GLU A 538 -20.01 28.24 25.15
C GLU A 538 -18.58 28.74 25.42
N GLU A 539 -17.74 27.93 26.09
CA GLU A 539 -16.33 28.28 26.38
C GLU A 539 -15.52 28.49 25.09
N TRP A 540 -15.74 27.63 24.10
CA TRP A 540 -15.09 27.74 22.80
C TRP A 540 -15.63 28.94 22.01
N ALA A 541 -16.95 29.12 21.99
CA ALA A 541 -17.59 30.20 21.24
C ALA A 541 -17.16 31.59 21.73
N GLU A 542 -17.12 31.81 23.06
CA GLU A 542 -16.64 33.05 23.64
C GLU A 542 -15.16 33.32 23.31
N SER A 543 -14.33 32.27 23.34
CA SER A 543 -12.91 32.36 22.98
C SER A 543 -12.71 32.76 21.52
N GLU A 544 -13.45 32.16 20.59
CA GLU A 544 -13.34 32.48 19.15
C GLU A 544 -13.86 33.88 18.82
N LEU A 545 -14.99 34.30 19.42
CA LEU A 545 -15.51 35.66 19.26
C LEU A 545 -14.52 36.70 19.79
N LYS A 546 -13.84 36.39 20.90
CA LYS A 546 -12.79 37.26 21.44
C LYS A 546 -11.59 37.35 20.51
N LYS A 547 -11.14 36.24 19.90
CA LYS A 547 -10.05 36.28 18.89
C LYS A 547 -10.39 37.16 17.70
N VAL A 548 -11.65 37.13 17.24
CA VAL A 548 -12.13 38.04 16.18
C VAL A 548 -12.11 39.49 16.63
N ALA A 549 -12.66 39.78 17.81
CA ALA A 549 -12.68 41.14 18.37
C ALA A 549 -11.27 41.71 18.58
N ASP A 550 -10.33 40.86 18.98
CA ASP A 550 -8.92 41.21 19.19
C ASP A 550 -8.12 41.24 17.87
N GLY A 551 -8.72 40.87 16.73
CA GLY A 551 -8.04 40.80 15.42
C GLY A 551 -6.94 39.74 15.34
N THR A 552 -6.98 38.74 16.23
CA THR A 552 -5.98 37.67 16.37
C THR A 552 -6.42 36.34 15.79
N ARG A 553 -7.64 36.25 15.24
CA ARG A 553 -8.07 35.10 14.45
C ARG A 553 -7.29 35.10 13.13
N GLY A 554 -6.19 34.34 13.10
CA GLY A 554 -5.38 34.18 11.90
C GLY A 554 -6.17 33.50 10.77
N GLU A 555 -5.86 33.88 9.53
CA GLU A 555 -6.14 33.03 8.37
C GLU A 555 -5.54 31.66 8.66
N SER A 556 -6.26 30.57 8.40
CA SER A 556 -5.85 29.20 8.68
C SER A 556 -4.70 28.75 7.76
N THR A 557 -3.56 29.44 7.80
CA THR A 557 -2.32 28.99 7.18
C THR A 557 -1.67 27.95 8.09
N GLY A 558 -2.13 26.71 7.95
CA GLY A 558 -1.24 25.56 7.81
C GLY A 558 -0.64 24.92 9.06
N ASP A 559 -0.05 25.64 10.02
CA ASP A 559 1.03 25.01 10.82
C ASP A 559 1.10 25.22 12.35
N ASP A 560 0.28 26.05 13.01
CA ASP A 560 0.48 26.26 14.46
C ASP A 560 -0.66 25.74 15.33
N PHE A 561 -0.62 24.43 15.63
CA PHE A 561 -1.05 23.93 16.95
C PHE A 561 0.21 23.67 17.79
N ASP A 562 0.55 24.62 18.64
CA ASP A 562 1.42 24.37 19.79
C ASP A 562 0.55 23.83 20.94
N PHE A 563 0.70 22.54 21.27
CA PHE A 563 0.27 21.94 22.53
C PHE A 563 1.40 21.16 23.19
#